data_AF-A0AAV9T2H9-F1
#
_entry.id   AF-A0AAV9T2H9-F1
#
_cell.length_a   1.000
_cell.length_b   1.000
_cell.length_c   1.000
_cell.angle_alpha   90.00
_cell.angle_beta   90.00
_cell.angle_gamma   90.00
#
_symmetry.space_group_name_H-M   'P 1'
#
loop_
_entity.id
_entity.type
_entity.pdbx_description
1 polymer ?
#
loop_
_entity_poly.entity_id
_entity_poly.type
_entity_poly.pdbx_seq_one_letter_code
_entity_poly.pdbx_strand_id
1 'polypeptide(L)'
;MGTPAIVLGDVIISEGVVPLDYGRQYPDVFLRKDGMMDVLGRPPPVIRANLAKLQTRHDRKSLNEKISKYLNALEDEFGDGIRYPGTTEDKLFEGNYQHKHDASFGCLICNDKTKHNSVCENARTSTCDELNCDNTRLVPRERLSNVDTVQPIVHFGLVASGDQVMKSGEHRDQIVAREGVIAFEMEAAGAWEHFSCVIIKGVCDYADSHKHKKWQNYAAATAAACMKAFLDKWSFRA
;
A
#
# COMPACT_ATOMS: atom_id res chain seq x y z
N MET A 1 5.71 11.34 19.46
CA MET A 1 5.97 11.56 18.03
C MET A 1 5.14 10.55 17.27
N GLY A 2 4.26 10.99 16.38
CA GLY A 2 3.36 10.10 15.64
C GLY A 2 4.10 9.22 14.64
N THR A 3 3.46 8.14 14.20
CA THR A 3 3.95 7.30 13.10
C THR A 3 3.99 8.13 11.81
N PRO A 4 5.10 8.14 11.05
CA PRO A 4 5.19 8.90 9.80
C PRO A 4 4.16 8.39 8.79
N ALA A 5 3.56 9.28 8.01
CA ALA A 5 2.61 8.91 6.96
C ALA A 5 3.27 8.01 5.89
N ILE A 6 2.54 6.99 5.42
CA ILE A 6 2.98 6.02 4.40
C ILE A 6 2.88 6.64 3.00
N VAL A 7 4.00 6.88 2.32
CA VAL A 7 4.08 7.45 0.96
C VAL A 7 4.36 6.37 -0.07
N LEU A 8 4.15 6.65 -1.36
CA LEU A 8 4.49 5.73 -2.44
C LEU A 8 6.01 5.46 -2.45
N GLY A 9 6.39 4.21 -2.72
CA GLY A 9 7.77 3.74 -2.62
C GLY A 9 8.22 3.35 -1.21
N ASP A 10 7.46 3.66 -0.15
CA ASP A 10 7.72 3.08 1.16
C ASP A 10 7.56 1.55 1.14
N VAL A 11 8.05 0.88 2.18
CA VAL A 11 7.95 -0.58 2.31
C VAL A 11 7.14 -0.94 3.55
N ILE A 12 6.26 -1.93 3.40
CA ILE A 12 5.46 -2.52 4.47
C ILE A 12 6.05 -3.89 4.79
N ILE A 13 6.33 -4.14 6.08
CA ILE A 13 6.66 -5.45 6.63
C ILE A 13 5.50 -5.90 7.51
N SER A 14 4.92 -7.06 7.20
CA SER A 14 3.74 -7.53 7.92
C SER A 14 4.07 -8.03 9.33
N GLU A 15 3.23 -7.63 10.29
CA GLU A 15 3.16 -8.21 11.63
C GLU A 15 2.00 -9.21 11.77
N GLY A 16 1.09 -9.19 10.80
CA GLY A 16 -0.07 -10.07 10.66
C GLY A 16 -0.76 -9.84 9.31
N VAL A 17 -1.59 -10.80 8.91
CA VAL A 17 -2.40 -10.72 7.70
C VAL A 17 -3.87 -10.87 8.06
N VAL A 18 -4.72 -10.01 7.49
CA VAL A 18 -6.17 -9.99 7.70
C VAL A 18 -6.87 -10.34 6.37
N PRO A 19 -7.43 -11.55 6.23
CA PRO A 19 -8.20 -11.92 5.03
C PRO A 19 -9.48 -11.09 4.93
N LEU A 20 -9.69 -10.37 3.83
CA LEU A 20 -10.88 -9.52 3.65
C LEU A 20 -12.06 -10.26 3.03
N ASP A 21 -11.80 -11.28 2.21
CA ASP A 21 -12.83 -11.80 1.30
C ASP A 21 -13.70 -12.90 1.92
N TYR A 22 -13.38 -13.33 3.14
CA TYR A 22 -14.14 -14.37 3.82
C TYR A 22 -15.19 -13.75 4.75
N GLY A 23 -16.46 -13.80 4.34
CA GLY A 23 -17.53 -13.09 5.06
C GLY A 23 -18.95 -13.38 4.58
N ARG A 24 -19.87 -12.51 4.98
CA ARG A 24 -21.28 -12.52 4.58
C ARG A 24 -21.61 -11.17 3.94
N GLN A 25 -22.12 -11.21 2.71
CA GLN A 25 -22.61 -10.02 2.01
C GLN A 25 -24.09 -9.79 2.32
N TYR A 26 -24.41 -8.62 2.85
CA TYR A 26 -25.76 -8.07 2.99
C TYR A 26 -25.97 -6.95 1.97
N PRO A 27 -27.22 -6.49 1.70
CA PRO A 27 -27.47 -5.43 0.72
C PRO A 27 -26.73 -4.11 0.99
N ASP A 28 -26.44 -3.83 2.25
CA ASP A 28 -25.87 -2.59 2.76
C ASP A 28 -24.43 -2.75 3.27
N VAL A 29 -24.01 -3.96 3.64
CA VAL A 29 -22.70 -4.18 4.28
C VAL A 29 -22.12 -5.56 3.99
N PHE A 30 -20.80 -5.62 3.87
CA PHE A 30 -20.06 -6.87 3.97
C PHE A 30 -19.53 -7.07 5.39
N LEU A 31 -19.92 -8.16 6.03
CA LEU A 31 -19.44 -8.57 7.35
C LEU A 31 -18.40 -9.66 7.19
N ARG A 32 -17.13 -9.31 7.43
CA ARG A 32 -16.03 -10.27 7.47
C ARG A 32 -16.27 -11.27 8.60
N LYS A 33 -15.95 -12.55 8.36
CA LYS A 33 -15.87 -13.56 9.41
C LYS A 33 -14.55 -13.40 10.16
N ASP A 34 -14.63 -13.34 11.47
CA ASP A 34 -13.50 -13.15 12.39
C ASP A 34 -13.43 -14.25 13.46
N GLY A 35 -14.09 -15.38 13.20
CA GLY A 35 -14.04 -16.55 14.04
C GLY A 35 -12.63 -17.13 14.10
N MET A 36 -12.38 -17.97 15.12
CA MET A 36 -11.06 -18.58 15.35
C MET A 36 -10.50 -19.34 14.13
N MET A 37 -11.38 -19.91 13.30
CA MET A 37 -11.00 -20.65 12.08
C MET A 37 -10.84 -19.75 10.86
N ASP A 38 -11.30 -18.49 10.92
CA ASP A 38 -11.29 -17.53 9.82
C ASP A 38 -10.14 -16.51 9.97
N VAL A 39 -9.51 -16.46 11.15
CA VAL A 39 -8.40 -15.56 11.46
C VAL A 39 -7.07 -16.29 11.26
N LEU A 40 -6.19 -15.66 10.49
CA LEU A 40 -4.83 -16.14 10.32
C LEU A 40 -4.02 -16.00 11.62
N GLY A 41 -3.31 -17.07 11.98
CA GLY A 41 -2.50 -17.12 13.19
C GLY A 41 -1.37 -16.07 13.20
N ARG A 42 -0.89 -15.76 14.40
CA ARG A 42 0.27 -14.86 14.57
C ARG A 42 1.55 -15.51 14.02
N PRO A 43 2.55 -14.73 13.58
CA PRO A 43 3.84 -15.28 13.21
C PRO A 43 4.47 -16.07 14.36
N PRO A 44 5.28 -17.12 14.06
CA PRO A 44 6.02 -17.86 15.07
C PRO A 44 6.89 -16.95 15.95
N PRO A 45 7.18 -17.34 17.21
CA PRO A 45 7.95 -16.50 18.14
C PRO A 45 9.29 -16.01 17.58
N VAL A 46 9.99 -16.83 16.80
CA VAL A 46 11.27 -16.45 16.17
C VAL A 46 11.11 -15.30 15.18
N ILE A 47 10.02 -15.29 14.40
CA ILE A 47 9.72 -14.20 13.47
C ILE A 47 9.42 -12.94 14.25
N ARG A 48 8.54 -13.03 15.26
CA ARG A 48 8.16 -11.88 16.10
C ARG A 48 9.35 -11.27 16.83
N ALA A 49 10.28 -12.08 17.34
CA ALA A 49 11.50 -11.60 17.98
C ALA A 49 12.40 -10.82 17.00
N ASN A 50 12.55 -11.31 15.77
CA ASN A 50 13.32 -10.60 14.74
C ASN A 50 12.64 -9.29 14.30
N LEU A 51 11.32 -9.29 14.12
CA LEU A 51 10.55 -8.07 13.82
C LEU A 51 10.71 -7.03 14.94
N ALA A 52 10.57 -7.44 16.20
CA ALA A 52 10.76 -6.56 17.35
C ALA A 52 12.19 -5.98 17.41
N LYS A 53 13.21 -6.79 17.10
CA LYS A 53 14.60 -6.33 17.01
C LYS A 53 14.78 -5.27 15.92
N LEU A 54 14.23 -5.50 14.73
CA LEU A 54 14.32 -4.56 13.59
C LEU A 54 13.64 -3.22 13.87
N GLN A 55 12.67 -3.18 14.79
CA GLN A 55 12.02 -1.93 15.21
C GLN A 55 12.85 -1.12 16.20
N THR A 56 13.93 -1.68 16.78
CA THR A 56 14.83 -0.92 17.66
C THR A 56 15.56 0.17 16.88
N ARG A 57 15.88 1.31 17.53
CA ARG A 57 16.53 2.47 16.88
C ARG A 57 17.80 2.08 16.10
N HIS A 58 18.62 1.22 16.69
CA HIS A 58 19.90 0.80 16.09
C HIS A 58 19.67 -0.07 14.85
N ASP A 59 18.86 -1.13 14.95
CA ASP A 59 18.65 -2.03 13.82
C ASP A 59 17.80 -1.39 12.73
N ARG A 60 16.84 -0.52 13.07
CA ARG A 60 16.06 0.26 12.09
C ARG A 60 16.96 1.19 11.28
N LYS A 61 17.91 1.88 11.93
CA LYS A 61 18.90 2.71 11.22
C LYS A 61 19.74 1.85 10.27
N SER A 62 20.28 0.75 10.77
CA SER A 62 21.11 -0.15 9.98
C SER A 62 20.35 -0.83 8.83
N LEU A 63 19.06 -1.14 9.01
CA LEU A 63 18.17 -1.64 7.97
C LEU A 63 18.02 -0.60 6.85
N ASN A 64 17.68 0.65 7.20
CA ASN A 64 17.52 1.73 6.24
C ASN A 64 18.81 2.01 5.45
N GLU A 65 19.98 2.02 6.10
CA GLU A 65 21.28 2.19 5.42
C GLU A 65 21.53 1.10 4.38
N LYS A 66 21.18 -0.16 4.71
CA LYS A 66 21.29 -1.28 3.77
C LYS A 66 20.26 -1.19 2.65
N ILE A 67 19.04 -0.76 2.93
CA ILE A 67 18.00 -0.52 1.91
C ILE A 67 18.50 0.48 0.88
N SER A 68 18.96 1.66 1.32
CA SER A 68 19.48 2.67 0.39
C SER A 68 20.67 2.13 -0.42
N LYS A 69 21.57 1.37 0.20
CA LYS A 69 22.69 0.73 -0.52
C LYS A 69 22.21 -0.23 -1.61
N TYR A 70 21.27 -1.12 -1.31
CA TYR A 70 20.79 -2.10 -2.29
C TYR A 70 19.90 -1.46 -3.35
N LEU A 71 19.12 -0.43 -3.00
CA LEU A 71 18.33 0.30 -3.96
C LEU A 71 19.24 1.01 -4.97
N ASN A 72 20.30 1.70 -4.52
CA ASN A 72 21.28 2.30 -5.43
C ASN A 72 21.91 1.27 -6.37
N ALA A 73 22.26 0.09 -5.86
CA ALA A 73 22.81 -0.98 -6.69
C ALA A 73 21.81 -1.49 -7.75
N LEU A 74 20.52 -1.58 -7.40
CA LEU A 74 19.47 -1.88 -8.37
C LEU A 74 19.31 -0.74 -9.38
N GLU A 75 19.43 0.52 -8.95
CA GLU A 75 19.33 1.68 -9.85
C GLU A 75 20.48 1.72 -10.86
N ASP A 76 21.70 1.37 -10.42
CA ASP A 76 22.87 1.22 -11.29
C ASP A 76 22.68 0.08 -12.32
N GLU A 77 22.01 -1.01 -11.95
CA GLU A 77 21.80 -2.19 -12.81
C GLU A 77 20.62 -2.02 -13.79
N PHE A 78 19.49 -1.52 -13.30
CA PHE A 78 18.23 -1.44 -14.06
C PHE A 78 17.93 -0.05 -14.63
N GLY A 79 18.70 0.98 -14.23
CA GLY A 79 18.62 2.34 -14.75
C GLY A 79 17.22 2.94 -14.63
N ASP A 80 16.78 3.59 -15.71
CA ASP A 80 15.47 4.26 -15.76
C ASP A 80 14.28 3.31 -15.55
N GLY A 81 14.47 1.99 -15.67
CA GLY A 81 13.42 0.99 -15.48
C GLY A 81 12.84 0.96 -14.07
N ILE A 82 13.61 1.37 -13.06
CA ILE A 82 13.19 1.40 -11.66
C ILE A 82 13.33 2.78 -11.02
N ARG A 83 13.49 3.84 -11.82
CA ARG A 83 13.77 5.18 -11.31
C ARG A 83 12.67 5.70 -10.40
N TYR A 84 13.05 6.42 -9.34
CA TYR A 84 12.12 7.15 -8.48
C TYR A 84 11.24 8.10 -9.30
N PRO A 85 9.89 7.95 -9.27
CA PRO A 85 9.00 8.77 -10.11
C PRO A 85 8.97 10.27 -9.78
N GLY A 86 9.38 10.67 -8.57
CA GLY A 86 9.33 12.06 -8.11
C GLY A 86 8.23 12.32 -7.09
N THR A 87 8.42 13.31 -6.21
CA THR A 87 7.48 13.65 -5.13
C THR A 87 6.14 14.17 -5.65
N THR A 88 6.12 14.80 -6.83
CA THR A 88 4.89 15.29 -7.49
C THR A 88 4.02 14.19 -8.08
N GLU A 89 4.57 12.98 -8.24
CA GLU A 89 3.85 11.80 -8.74
C GLU A 89 3.20 10.98 -7.61
N ASP A 90 3.46 11.34 -6.35
CA ASP A 90 2.77 10.81 -5.18
C ASP A 90 1.51 11.63 -4.91
N LYS A 91 0.39 11.15 -5.46
CA LYS A 91 -0.91 11.82 -5.39
C LYS A 91 -1.89 10.92 -4.62
N LEU A 92 -2.19 11.29 -3.38
CA LEU A 92 -3.28 10.71 -2.61
C LEU A 92 -4.44 11.70 -2.59
N PHE A 93 -5.62 11.29 -3.08
CA PHE A 93 -6.83 12.09 -2.96
C PHE A 93 -7.59 11.75 -1.67
N GLU A 94 -8.46 12.66 -1.23
CA GLU A 94 -9.43 12.37 -0.17
C GLU A 94 -10.23 11.09 -0.47
N GLY A 95 -10.53 10.28 0.55
CA GLY A 95 -11.12 8.96 0.35
C GLY A 95 -12.46 8.96 -0.40
N ASN A 96 -13.24 10.05 -0.27
CA ASN A 96 -14.52 10.25 -0.94
C ASN A 96 -14.42 10.97 -2.30
N TYR A 97 -13.21 11.33 -2.74
CA TYR A 97 -13.01 11.97 -4.03
C TYR A 97 -13.15 10.96 -5.16
N GLN A 98 -13.92 11.32 -6.18
CA GLN A 98 -14.30 10.41 -7.25
C GLN A 98 -13.42 10.60 -8.49
N HIS A 99 -12.74 9.53 -8.89
CA HIS A 99 -12.05 9.43 -10.18
C HIS A 99 -13.06 9.31 -11.34
N LYS A 100 -13.60 10.43 -11.82
CA LYS A 100 -14.60 10.46 -12.90
C LYS A 100 -14.49 11.71 -13.77
N HIS A 101 -15.12 11.65 -14.95
CA HIS A 101 -15.25 12.81 -15.83
C HIS A 101 -15.90 14.00 -15.11
N ASP A 102 -15.37 15.19 -15.39
CA ASP A 102 -15.99 16.44 -14.98
C ASP A 102 -17.40 16.60 -15.58
N ALA A 103 -18.25 17.37 -14.89
CA ALA A 103 -19.62 17.64 -15.31
C ALA A 103 -19.69 18.25 -16.73
N SER A 104 -18.71 19.08 -17.10
CA SER A 104 -18.61 19.71 -18.43
C SER A 104 -18.37 18.71 -19.56
N PHE A 105 -17.86 17.52 -19.28
CA PHE A 105 -17.58 16.48 -20.28
C PHE A 105 -18.86 15.86 -20.86
N GLY A 106 -20.03 16.11 -20.26
CA GLY A 106 -21.32 15.61 -20.77
C GLY A 106 -21.51 14.09 -20.68
N CYS A 107 -20.73 13.40 -19.83
CA CYS A 107 -20.85 11.96 -19.66
C CYS A 107 -22.14 11.59 -18.92
N LEU A 108 -23.10 10.99 -19.62
CA LEU A 108 -24.40 10.59 -19.05
C LEU A 108 -24.29 9.70 -17.80
N ILE A 109 -23.25 8.84 -17.74
CA ILE A 109 -23.05 7.91 -16.63
C ILE A 109 -22.41 8.63 -15.43
N CYS A 110 -21.33 9.40 -15.65
CA CYS A 110 -20.64 10.10 -14.55
C CYS A 110 -21.46 11.26 -13.97
N ASN A 111 -22.36 11.83 -14.79
CA ASN A 111 -23.25 12.93 -14.42
C ASN A 111 -24.64 12.45 -13.95
N ASP A 112 -24.87 11.13 -13.88
CA ASP A 112 -26.14 10.59 -13.43
C ASP A 112 -26.37 10.91 -11.95
N LYS A 113 -27.30 11.81 -11.68
CA LYS A 113 -27.66 12.22 -10.30
C LYS A 113 -28.51 11.16 -9.58
N THR A 114 -29.09 10.22 -10.30
CA THR A 114 -29.94 9.16 -9.72
C THR A 114 -29.12 8.01 -9.16
N LYS A 115 -27.89 7.84 -9.67
CA LYS A 115 -26.91 6.85 -9.18
C LYS A 115 -25.74 7.57 -8.54
N HIS A 116 -25.78 7.67 -7.21
CA HIS A 116 -24.64 8.17 -6.46
C HIS A 116 -23.38 7.41 -6.88
N ASN A 117 -22.30 8.16 -7.06
CA ASN A 117 -20.97 7.61 -7.29
C ASN A 117 -20.78 6.81 -8.59
N SER A 118 -21.66 7.00 -9.58
CA SER A 118 -21.54 6.36 -10.90
C SER A 118 -20.28 6.83 -11.65
N VAL A 119 -19.48 5.87 -12.11
CA VAL A 119 -18.26 6.10 -12.91
C VAL A 119 -18.33 5.21 -14.14
N CYS A 120 -18.13 5.78 -15.34
CA CYS A 120 -18.12 4.99 -16.57
C CYS A 120 -16.79 4.25 -16.79
N GLU A 121 -16.80 3.25 -17.65
CA GLU A 121 -15.62 2.40 -17.89
C GLU A 121 -14.41 3.18 -18.42
N ASN A 122 -14.66 4.17 -19.28
CA ASN A 122 -13.60 5.05 -19.78
C ASN A 122 -12.93 5.79 -18.62
N ALA A 123 -13.71 6.38 -17.71
CA ALA A 123 -13.15 7.07 -16.55
C ALA A 123 -12.37 6.13 -15.61
N ARG A 124 -12.85 4.89 -15.38
CA ARG A 124 -12.14 3.91 -14.54
C ARG A 124 -10.75 3.55 -15.05
N THR A 125 -10.56 3.60 -16.36
CA THR A 125 -9.31 3.18 -17.02
C THR A 125 -8.38 4.35 -17.35
N SER A 126 -8.92 5.57 -17.40
CA SER A 126 -8.21 6.83 -17.59
C SER A 126 -7.28 7.20 -16.44
N THR A 127 -6.30 8.05 -16.73
CA THR A 127 -5.40 8.66 -15.75
C THR A 127 -6.03 9.88 -15.09
N CYS A 128 -5.46 10.32 -13.96
CA CYS A 128 -5.92 11.55 -13.28
C CYS A 128 -5.75 12.78 -14.17
N ASP A 129 -4.68 12.82 -14.99
CA ASP A 129 -4.40 13.95 -15.87
C ASP A 129 -5.41 14.00 -17.04
N GLU A 130 -5.79 12.85 -17.60
CA GLU A 130 -6.84 12.75 -18.64
C GLU A 130 -8.22 13.20 -18.14
N LEU A 131 -8.55 12.89 -16.88
CA LEU A 131 -9.81 13.30 -16.26
C LEU A 131 -9.77 14.70 -15.64
N ASN A 132 -8.60 15.33 -15.59
CA ASN A 132 -8.37 16.60 -14.89
C ASN A 132 -8.83 16.55 -13.43
N CYS A 133 -8.37 15.53 -12.69
CA CYS A 133 -8.68 15.41 -11.27
C CYS A 133 -8.26 16.68 -10.51
N ASP A 134 -9.09 17.06 -9.55
CA ASP A 134 -8.97 18.30 -8.78
C ASP A 134 -7.86 18.18 -7.74
N ASN A 135 -6.70 18.76 -8.05
CA ASN A 135 -5.55 18.75 -7.16
C ASN A 135 -5.80 19.47 -5.82
N THR A 136 -6.85 20.28 -5.68
CA THR A 136 -7.21 20.87 -4.37
C THR A 136 -7.74 19.84 -3.38
N ARG A 137 -8.12 18.65 -3.87
CA ARG A 137 -8.60 17.50 -3.08
C ARG A 137 -7.49 16.50 -2.75
N LEU A 138 -6.22 16.86 -3.00
CA LEU A 138 -5.07 16.06 -2.59
C LEU A 138 -4.86 16.18 -1.08
N VAL A 139 -4.62 15.04 -0.44
CA VAL A 139 -4.27 14.96 0.98
C VAL A 139 -2.83 15.46 1.15
N PRO A 140 -2.58 16.48 1.99
CA PRO A 140 -1.24 16.99 2.22
C PRO A 140 -0.28 15.91 2.75
N ARG A 141 0.95 15.91 2.22
CA ARG A 141 1.99 14.92 2.54
C ARG A 141 3.24 15.63 3.06
N GLU A 142 3.33 15.85 4.37
CA GLU A 142 4.45 16.59 4.99
C GLU A 142 5.83 16.05 4.60
N ARG A 143 5.96 14.72 4.49
CA ARG A 143 7.21 14.05 4.08
C ARG A 143 7.69 14.41 2.68
N LEU A 144 6.80 14.85 1.80
CA LEU A 144 7.09 15.17 0.41
C LEU A 144 7.22 16.68 0.17
N SER A 145 6.99 17.49 1.21
CA SER A 145 6.96 18.94 1.09
C SER A 145 8.38 19.50 0.98
N ASN A 146 8.63 20.33 -0.04
CA ASN A 146 9.89 21.02 -0.29
C ASN A 146 11.11 20.11 -0.50
N VAL A 147 10.89 18.90 -1.03
CA VAL A 147 11.97 17.95 -1.36
C VAL A 147 11.72 17.31 -2.73
N ASP A 148 12.79 17.07 -3.48
CA ASP A 148 12.71 16.44 -4.81
C ASP A 148 12.76 14.91 -4.73
N THR A 149 13.38 14.38 -3.67
CA THR A 149 13.52 12.94 -3.44
C THR A 149 13.29 12.61 -1.97
N VAL A 150 12.72 11.44 -1.71
CA VAL A 150 12.56 10.90 -0.37
C VAL A 150 13.13 9.49 -0.30
N GLN A 151 13.81 9.18 0.79
CA GLN A 151 14.22 7.81 1.07
C GLN A 151 13.01 7.00 1.53
N PRO A 152 12.83 5.77 1.03
CA PRO A 152 11.74 4.91 1.46
C PRO A 152 11.89 4.55 2.94
N ILE A 153 10.78 4.55 3.67
CA ILE A 153 10.73 4.17 5.08
C ILE A 153 10.00 2.83 5.22
N VAL A 154 10.46 2.01 6.15
CA VAL A 154 9.82 0.73 6.51
C VAL A 154 8.74 0.94 7.56
N HIS A 155 7.52 0.50 7.27
CA HIS A 155 6.40 0.46 8.21
C HIS A 155 6.09 -0.97 8.61
N PHE A 156 5.76 -1.17 9.87
CA PHE A 156 5.37 -2.46 10.43
C PHE A 156 3.90 -2.39 10.79
N GLY A 157 3.12 -3.40 10.42
CA GLY A 157 1.71 -3.45 10.79
C GLY A 157 0.92 -4.58 10.12
N LEU A 158 -0.40 -4.53 10.29
CA LEU A 158 -1.32 -5.51 9.71
C LEU A 158 -1.54 -5.23 8.22
N VAL A 159 -1.55 -6.28 7.42
CA VAL A 159 -1.80 -6.22 5.97
C VAL A 159 -3.13 -6.88 5.67
N ALA A 160 -4.04 -6.15 5.03
CA ALA A 160 -5.26 -6.71 4.47
C ALA A 160 -4.96 -7.48 3.17
N SER A 161 -5.55 -8.66 3.03
CA SER A 161 -5.35 -9.55 1.89
C SER A 161 -6.69 -10.03 1.32
N GLY A 162 -6.89 -9.92 0.02
CA GLY A 162 -8.10 -10.42 -0.65
C GLY A 162 -7.93 -10.53 -2.17
N ASP A 163 -8.73 -11.37 -2.81
CA ASP A 163 -8.77 -11.59 -4.26
C ASP A 163 -9.35 -10.38 -5.02
N GLN A 164 -9.88 -9.37 -4.32
CA GLN A 164 -10.36 -8.13 -4.89
C GLN A 164 -9.33 -6.99 -4.79
N VAL A 165 -9.09 -6.29 -5.90
CA VAL A 165 -8.31 -5.06 -5.90
C VAL A 165 -9.13 -3.95 -5.23
N MET A 166 -8.64 -3.43 -4.11
CA MET A 166 -9.26 -2.27 -3.46
C MET A 166 -9.10 -1.01 -4.33
N LYS A 167 -10.21 -0.51 -4.88
CA LYS A 167 -10.29 0.68 -5.74
C LYS A 167 -11.24 1.75 -5.19
N SER A 168 -11.44 1.78 -3.87
CA SER A 168 -12.35 2.72 -3.22
C SER A 168 -11.72 3.28 -1.95
N GLY A 169 -11.40 4.57 -1.97
CA GLY A 169 -10.83 5.26 -0.81
C GLY A 169 -11.75 5.22 0.41
N GLU A 170 -13.07 5.35 0.22
CA GLU A 170 -14.05 5.24 1.32
C GLU A 170 -14.03 3.86 1.98
N HIS A 171 -14.10 2.77 1.19
CA HIS A 171 -14.07 1.42 1.75
C HIS A 171 -12.70 1.08 2.36
N ARG A 172 -11.61 1.54 1.74
CA ARG A 172 -10.26 1.47 2.30
C ARG A 172 -10.24 2.09 3.70
N ASP A 173 -10.69 3.33 3.85
CA ASP A 173 -10.66 4.05 5.12
C ASP A 173 -11.55 3.39 6.18
N GLN A 174 -12.71 2.86 5.78
CA GLN A 174 -13.58 2.06 6.66
C GLN A 174 -12.90 0.79 7.16
N ILE A 175 -12.20 0.05 6.28
CA ILE A 175 -11.49 -1.17 6.64
C ILE A 175 -10.29 -0.86 7.52
N VAL A 176 -9.53 0.21 7.23
CA VAL A 176 -8.44 0.69 8.09
C VAL A 176 -8.96 0.99 9.49
N ALA A 177 -10.08 1.71 9.61
CA ALA A 177 -10.68 2.05 10.91
C ALA A 177 -11.18 0.81 11.67
N ARG A 178 -11.73 -0.19 10.95
CA ARG A 178 -12.30 -1.40 11.55
C ARG A 178 -11.25 -2.44 11.95
N GLU A 179 -10.27 -2.68 11.09
CA GLU A 179 -9.33 -3.81 11.20
C GLU A 179 -7.93 -3.37 11.65
N GLY A 180 -7.62 -2.07 11.64
CA GLY A 180 -6.29 -1.56 12.00
C GLY A 180 -5.19 -1.94 11.01
N VAL A 181 -5.56 -2.24 9.75
CA VAL A 181 -4.62 -2.55 8.66
C VAL A 181 -3.97 -1.28 8.13
N ILE A 182 -2.74 -1.40 7.61
CA ILE A 182 -1.97 -0.29 7.06
C ILE A 182 -1.69 -0.44 5.56
N ALA A 183 -2.03 -1.59 4.97
CA ALA A 183 -1.79 -1.89 3.57
C ALA A 183 -2.81 -2.92 3.06
N PHE A 184 -3.01 -2.92 1.74
CA PHE A 184 -3.90 -3.83 1.02
C PHE A 184 -3.11 -4.52 -0.09
N GLU A 185 -3.31 -5.82 -0.25
CA GLU A 185 -2.70 -6.64 -1.30
C GLU A 185 -3.56 -7.88 -1.57
N MET A 186 -3.12 -8.79 -2.46
CA MET A 186 -4.00 -9.86 -2.96
C MET A 186 -3.49 -11.30 -2.78
N GLU A 187 -2.31 -11.52 -2.20
CA GLU A 187 -1.68 -12.85 -2.21
C GLU A 187 -1.23 -13.35 -0.83
N ALA A 188 -1.10 -12.45 0.16
CA ALA A 188 -0.51 -12.78 1.44
C ALA A 188 -1.29 -13.82 2.23
N ALA A 189 -2.62 -13.84 2.16
CA ALA A 189 -3.44 -14.76 2.96
C ALA A 189 -3.08 -16.23 2.70
N GLY A 190 -2.98 -16.62 1.42
CA GLY A 190 -2.62 -17.99 1.05
C GLY A 190 -1.19 -18.35 1.45
N ALA A 191 -0.23 -17.43 1.25
CA ALA A 191 1.14 -17.66 1.69
C ALA A 191 1.25 -17.81 3.21
N TRP A 192 0.50 -17.00 3.96
CA TRP A 192 0.50 -16.99 5.41
C TRP A 192 -0.14 -18.23 6.02
N GLU A 193 -1.15 -18.79 5.37
CA GLU A 193 -1.80 -20.04 5.80
C GLU A 193 -0.84 -21.25 5.69
N HIS A 194 0.00 -21.28 4.66
CA HIS A 194 0.87 -22.43 4.38
C HIS A 194 2.30 -22.29 4.92
N PHE A 195 2.80 -21.07 5.09
CA PHE A 195 4.21 -20.82 5.41
C PHE A 195 4.39 -19.95 6.65
N SER A 196 5.38 -20.30 7.46
CA SER A 196 5.94 -19.40 8.47
C SER A 196 6.74 -18.29 7.78
N CYS A 197 6.04 -17.24 7.35
CA CYS A 197 6.61 -16.19 6.51
C CYS A 197 6.42 -14.78 7.10
N VAL A 198 7.06 -13.82 6.44
CA VAL A 198 6.85 -12.39 6.61
C VAL A 198 6.57 -11.83 5.21
N ILE A 199 5.60 -10.93 5.12
CA ILE A 199 5.26 -10.27 3.86
C ILE A 199 6.02 -8.95 3.81
N ILE A 200 6.74 -8.72 2.73
CA ILE A 200 7.45 -7.46 2.46
C ILE A 200 6.96 -6.93 1.12
N LYS A 201 6.26 -5.79 1.13
CA LYS A 201 5.63 -5.20 -0.07
C LYS A 201 6.03 -3.73 -0.16
N GLY A 202 6.31 -3.26 -1.37
CA GLY A 202 6.48 -1.83 -1.65
C GLY A 202 5.14 -1.19 -1.96
N VAL A 203 4.95 0.06 -1.54
CA VAL A 203 3.71 0.81 -1.74
C VAL A 203 3.70 1.37 -3.16
N CYS A 204 2.80 0.86 -4.02
CA CYS A 204 2.71 1.26 -5.43
C CYS A 204 1.43 2.04 -5.78
N ASP A 205 0.41 1.99 -4.94
CA ASP A 205 -0.78 2.83 -5.00
C ASP A 205 -1.38 3.00 -3.59
N TYR A 206 -2.49 3.74 -3.50
CA TYR A 206 -3.16 4.06 -2.25
C TYR A 206 -4.47 3.29 -2.04
N ALA A 207 -4.65 2.15 -2.72
CA ALA A 207 -5.89 1.36 -2.62
C ALA A 207 -7.16 2.21 -2.89
N ASP A 208 -7.07 3.12 -3.87
CA ASP A 208 -8.19 3.93 -4.35
C ASP A 208 -8.34 3.80 -5.87
N SER A 209 -9.27 4.56 -6.44
CA SER A 209 -9.58 4.53 -7.86
C SER A 209 -8.56 5.30 -8.72
N HIS A 210 -7.60 6.00 -8.12
CA HIS A 210 -6.62 6.81 -8.83
C HIS A 210 -5.45 5.92 -9.27
N LYS A 211 -5.12 5.98 -10.56
CA LYS A 211 -4.19 5.05 -11.20
C LYS A 211 -2.74 5.52 -11.04
N HIS A 212 -1.89 4.69 -10.43
CA HIS A 212 -0.47 4.99 -10.17
C HIS A 212 0.50 3.97 -10.80
N LYS A 213 0.42 3.76 -12.13
CA LYS A 213 1.28 2.77 -12.81
C LYS A 213 2.79 3.08 -12.73
N LYS A 214 3.16 4.36 -12.64
CA LYS A 214 4.57 4.80 -12.61
C LYS A 214 5.35 4.24 -11.42
N TRP A 215 4.67 3.93 -10.32
CA TRP A 215 5.31 3.53 -9.07
C TRP A 215 5.61 2.03 -8.96
N GLN A 216 5.03 1.17 -9.80
CA GLN A 216 5.12 -0.28 -9.64
C GLN A 216 6.56 -0.80 -9.65
N ASN A 217 7.39 -0.33 -10.59
CA ASN A 217 8.78 -0.78 -10.69
C ASN A 217 9.64 -0.28 -9.52
N TYR A 218 9.51 1.00 -9.16
CA TYR A 218 10.23 1.57 -8.00
C TYR A 218 9.78 0.91 -6.68
N ALA A 219 8.48 0.69 -6.49
CA ALA A 219 7.94 -0.02 -5.33
C ALA A 219 8.44 -1.47 -5.26
N ALA A 220 8.53 -2.17 -6.41
CA ALA A 220 9.11 -3.51 -6.45
C ALA A 220 10.60 -3.50 -6.07
N ALA A 221 11.38 -2.53 -6.58
CA ALA A 221 12.80 -2.39 -6.27
C ALA A 221 13.05 -2.07 -4.79
N THR A 222 12.27 -1.15 -4.20
CA THR A 222 12.35 -0.81 -2.77
C THR A 222 12.00 -2.02 -1.89
N ALA A 223 10.98 -2.80 -2.26
CA ALA A 223 10.63 -4.04 -1.58
C ALA A 223 11.75 -5.09 -1.66
N ALA A 224 12.36 -5.26 -2.83
CA ALA A 224 13.48 -6.19 -3.03
C ALA A 224 14.73 -5.77 -2.24
N ALA A 225 15.08 -4.48 -2.26
CA ALA A 225 16.15 -3.91 -1.45
C ALA A 225 15.90 -4.13 0.06
N CYS A 226 14.67 -3.92 0.51
CA CYS A 226 14.25 -4.21 1.89
C CYS A 226 14.34 -5.69 2.25
N MET A 227 13.86 -6.59 1.39
CA MET A 227 13.99 -8.03 1.59
C MET A 227 15.47 -8.43 1.72
N LYS A 228 16.35 -7.92 0.86
CA LYS A 228 17.79 -8.21 0.97
C LYS A 228 18.37 -7.71 2.28
N ALA A 229 18.05 -6.48 2.68
CA ALA A 229 18.49 -5.89 3.94
C ALA A 229 17.96 -6.63 5.18
N PHE A 230 16.73 -7.14 5.09
CA PHE A 230 16.08 -7.95 6.11
C PHE A 230 16.80 -9.30 6.28
N LEU A 231 17.06 -10.02 5.18
CA LEU A 231 17.78 -11.30 5.20
C LEU A 231 19.20 -11.15 5.77
N ASP A 232 19.83 -10.02 5.50
CA ASP A 232 21.13 -9.63 6.05
C ASP A 232 21.15 -9.46 7.58
N LYS A 233 19.98 -9.28 8.19
CA LYS A 233 19.77 -9.18 9.64
C LYS A 233 19.20 -10.47 10.22
N TRP A 234 18.78 -11.40 9.37
CA TRP A 234 18.21 -12.67 9.75
C TRP A 234 19.31 -13.63 10.21
N SER A 235 19.60 -13.63 11.51
CA SER A 235 20.51 -14.62 12.08
C SER A 235 19.77 -15.92 12.35
N PHE A 236 20.07 -16.96 11.57
CA PHE A 236 19.67 -18.33 11.90
C PHE A 236 20.48 -18.78 13.12
N ARG A 237 19.86 -18.79 14.30
CA ARG A 237 20.37 -19.60 15.41
C ARG A 237 19.65 -20.94 15.31
N ALA A 238 20.29 -21.89 14.61
CA ALA A 238 20.01 -23.30 14.77
C ALA A 238 20.48 -23.75 16.17
#